data_AF-A0A1I8B6Q9-F1
#
_entry.id   AF-A0A1I8B6Q9-F1
#
_cell.length_a   1.000
_cell.length_b   1.000
_cell.length_c   1.000
_cell.angle_alpha   90.00
_cell.angle_beta   90.00
_cell.angle_gamma   90.00
#
_symmetry.space_group_name_H-M   'P 1'
#
loop_
_entity.id
_entity.type
_entity.pdbx_description
1 polymer ?
#
loop_
_entity_poly.entity_id
_entity_poly.type
_entity_poly.pdbx_seq_one_letter_code
_entity_poly.pdbx_strand_id
1 'polypeptide(L)'
;MFLHNGLASTIFNLREKEKFYRKYSWKDKDVFGYGVVFPPWKDKKILPYIFFTKNGARLGKVSMEEGDDNLRPFFELLSCSIEINFGNDLENKPFRYNIHKHNI
;
A
#
# COMPACT_ATOMS: atom_id res chain seq x y z
N MET A 1 1.47 -30.89 -23.01
CA MET A 1 0.91 -31.44 -21.76
C MET A 1 1.10 -30.37 -20.69
N PHE A 2 -0.01 -29.90 -20.13
CA PHE A 2 -0.08 -28.69 -19.28
C PHE A 2 0.50 -28.94 -17.89
N LEU A 3 1.34 -28.01 -17.42
CA LEU A 3 1.46 -27.68 -15.99
C LEU A 3 1.56 -26.15 -15.88
N HIS A 4 0.64 -25.59 -15.07
CA HIS A 4 0.43 -24.18 -14.78
C HIS A 4 1.69 -23.52 -14.18
N ASN A 5 2.23 -22.49 -14.83
CA ASN A 5 3.26 -21.63 -14.28
C ASN A 5 2.63 -20.47 -13.49
N GLY A 6 2.12 -20.78 -12.31
CA GLY A 6 1.76 -19.80 -11.27
C GLY A 6 2.98 -19.42 -10.42
N LEU A 7 2.93 -18.22 -9.82
CA LEU A 7 3.90 -17.57 -8.92
C LEU A 7 5.17 -16.95 -9.52
N ALA A 8 5.80 -17.51 -10.54
CA ALA A 8 7.09 -16.99 -11.01
C ALA A 8 6.98 -15.69 -11.84
N SER A 9 5.87 -15.48 -12.57
CA SER A 9 5.72 -14.32 -13.46
C SER A 9 5.48 -13.00 -12.73
N THR A 10 4.94 -13.02 -11.50
CA THR A 10 4.70 -11.81 -10.71
C THR A 10 5.98 -11.30 -10.03
N ILE A 11 6.90 -12.19 -9.65
CA ILE A 11 8.17 -11.82 -8.99
C ILE A 11 9.16 -11.19 -9.99
N PHE A 12 9.15 -11.60 -11.25
CA PHE A 12 10.09 -11.10 -12.26
C PHE A 12 9.73 -9.73 -12.86
N ASN A 13 8.53 -9.21 -12.62
CA ASN A 13 8.12 -7.90 -13.14
C ASN A 13 8.36 -6.72 -12.18
N LEU A 14 8.99 -6.96 -11.01
CA LEU A 14 9.41 -5.88 -10.11
C LEU A 14 10.78 -5.31 -10.47
N ARG A 15 11.66 -6.11 -11.10
CA ARG A 15 13.02 -5.68 -11.45
C ARG A 15 13.05 -4.65 -12.59
N GLU A 16 12.12 -4.71 -13.55
CA GLU A 16 12.02 -3.70 -14.61
C GLU A 16 11.17 -2.47 -14.20
N LYS A 17 10.27 -2.63 -13.21
CA LYS A 17 9.48 -1.53 -12.62
C LYS A 17 10.20 -0.74 -11.53
N GLU A 18 11.46 -1.08 -11.21
CA GLU A 18 12.31 -0.29 -10.29
C GLU A 18 12.45 1.19 -10.70
N LYS A 19 12.20 1.52 -11.98
CA LYS A 19 12.25 2.90 -12.48
C LYS A 19 11.11 3.80 -11.97
N PHE A 20 10.03 3.25 -11.43
CA PHE A 20 8.89 4.03 -10.93
C PHE A 20 8.94 4.35 -9.42
N TYR A 21 9.94 3.84 -8.70
CA TYR A 21 10.21 4.35 -7.36
C TYR A 21 10.84 5.74 -7.50
N ARG A 22 9.98 6.76 -7.56
CA ARG A 22 10.36 8.13 -7.25
C ARG A 22 11.23 8.03 -5.99
N LYS A 23 12.53 8.33 -6.10
CA LYS A 23 13.49 8.38 -4.99
C LYS A 23 12.99 9.41 -3.98
N TYR A 24 12.01 9.05 -3.16
CA TYR A 24 11.64 9.85 -2.01
C TYR A 24 12.82 9.75 -1.06
N SER A 25 13.43 10.89 -0.74
CA SER A 25 14.43 10.94 0.32
C SER A 25 13.75 10.52 1.62
N TRP A 26 14.22 9.43 2.22
CA TRP A 26 13.79 9.01 3.54
C TRP A 26 14.63 9.73 4.59
N LYS A 27 13.99 10.10 5.68
CA LYS A 27 14.65 10.64 6.87
C LYS A 27 14.28 9.77 8.05
N ASP A 28 15.19 9.65 9.00
CA ASP A 28 14.89 9.03 10.28
C ASP A 28 13.60 9.62 10.86
N LYS A 29 12.75 8.73 11.40
CA LYS A 29 11.43 9.04 11.98
C LYS A 29 10.34 9.43 10.95
N ASP A 30 10.60 9.34 9.65
CA ASP A 30 9.52 9.41 8.67
C ASP A 30 8.49 8.30 8.92
N VAL A 31 7.20 8.67 8.96
CA VAL A 31 6.09 7.74 9.13
C VAL A 31 5.41 7.53 7.79
N PHE A 32 5.48 6.30 7.28
CA PHE A 32 4.77 5.91 6.08
C PHE A 32 3.47 5.20 6.44
N GLY A 33 2.39 5.54 5.74
CA GLY A 33 1.09 4.88 5.90
C GLY A 33 0.59 4.35 4.56
N TYR A 34 -0.01 3.17 4.60
CA TYR A 34 -0.60 2.50 3.46
C TYR A 34 -2.07 2.23 3.80
N GLY A 35 -2.96 2.50 2.85
CA GLY A 35 -4.38 2.22 3.03
C GLY A 35 -4.97 1.64 1.76
N VAL A 36 -5.91 0.71 1.93
CA VAL A 36 -6.71 0.14 0.85
C VAL A 36 -8.12 0.69 0.99
N VAL A 37 -8.71 1.13 -0.12
CA VAL A 37 -10.09 1.57 -0.19
C VAL A 37 -10.85 0.63 -1.10
N PHE A 38 -11.89 0.02 -0.56
CA PHE A 38 -12.92 -0.69 -1.30
C PHE A 38 -14.16 0.20 -1.36
N PRO A 39 -14.45 0.80 -2.53
CA PRO A 39 -15.66 1.60 -2.71
C PRO A 39 -16.92 0.78 -2.42
N PRO A 40 -18.04 1.44 -2.04
CA PRO A 40 -19.31 0.75 -1.89
C PRO A 40 -19.68 0.00 -3.18
N TRP A 41 -20.17 -1.23 -3.06
CA TRP A 41 -20.55 -2.09 -4.21
C TRP A 41 -21.47 -1.41 -5.24
N LYS A 42 -22.26 -0.42 -4.80
CA LYS A 42 -23.19 0.34 -5.65
C LYS A 42 -22.47 1.33 -6.57
N ASP A 43 -21.26 1.76 -6.24
CA ASP A 43 -20.48 2.70 -7.03
C ASP A 43 -19.45 1.98 -7.89
N LYS A 44 -19.93 1.40 -9.00
CA LYS A 44 -19.10 0.67 -9.96
C LYS A 44 -18.14 1.56 -10.77
N LYS A 45 -18.20 2.89 -10.61
CA LYS A 45 -17.31 3.81 -11.35
C LYS A 45 -15.93 3.93 -10.70
N ILE A 46 -15.82 3.57 -9.43
CA ILE A 46 -14.59 3.66 -8.67
C ILE A 46 -14.09 2.24 -8.43
N LEU A 47 -12.92 1.93 -8.99
CA LEU A 47 -12.22 0.69 -8.67
C LEU A 47 -11.62 0.76 -7.27
N PRO A 48 -11.47 -0.38 -6.57
CA PRO A 48 -10.64 -0.46 -5.37
C PRO A 48 -9.26 0.16 -5.63
N TYR A 49 -8.67 0.78 -4.62
CA TYR A 49 -7.36 1.39 -4.79
C TYR A 49 -6.54 1.36 -3.50
N ILE A 50 -5.23 1.34 -3.69
CA ILE A 50 -4.25 1.53 -2.60
C ILE A 50 -3.80 2.98 -2.63
N PHE A 51 -3.73 3.63 -1.47
CA PHE A 51 -3.15 4.97 -1.32
C PHE A 51 -2.00 4.96 -0.32
N PHE A 52 -1.10 5.92 -0.53
CA PHE A 52 0.15 6.04 0.22
C PHE A 52 0.22 7.38 0.92
N THR A 53 0.80 7.41 2.10
CA THR A 53 0.99 8.63 2.88
C THR A 53 2.40 8.69 3.43
N LYS A 54 2.92 9.91 3.56
CA LYS A 54 4.16 10.22 4.27
C LYS A 54 3.88 11.32 5.28
N ASN A 55 4.21 11.07 6.54
CA ASN A 55 3.99 11.98 7.66
C ASN A 55 2.55 12.51 7.74
N GLY A 56 1.57 11.68 7.37
CA GLY A 56 0.14 12.02 7.37
C GLY A 56 -0.36 12.77 6.13
N ALA A 57 0.51 13.09 5.16
CA ALA A 57 0.10 13.67 3.88
C ALA A 57 -0.03 12.59 2.80
N ARG A 58 -1.11 12.64 2.00
CA ARG A 58 -1.33 11.70 0.88
C ARG A 58 -0.34 11.98 -0.25
N LEU A 59 0.36 10.95 -0.70
CA LEU A 59 1.32 11.01 -1.80
C LEU A 59 0.69 10.64 -3.16
N GLY A 60 -0.31 9.76 -3.15
CA GLY A 60 -0.95 9.26 -4.37
C GLY A 60 -1.85 8.05 -4.14
N LYS A 61 -2.36 7.47 -5.24
CA LYS A 61 -3.10 6.21 -5.25
C LYS A 61 -2.80 5.38 -6.50
N VAL A 62 -3.02 4.08 -6.42
CA VAL A 62 -2.94 3.11 -7.51
C VAL A 62 -4.25 2.30 -7.50
N SER A 63 -4.96 2.32 -8.64
CA SER A 63 -6.17 1.50 -8.81
C SER A 63 -5.79 0.02 -8.87
N MET A 64 -6.67 -0.82 -8.35
CA MET A 64 -6.55 -2.28 -8.37
C MET A 64 -7.43 -2.84 -9.49
N GLU A 65 -7.05 -4.00 -10.01
CA GLU A 65 -7.86 -4.73 -11.00
C GLU A 65 -9.02 -5.47 -10.29
N GLU A 66 -10.08 -5.79 -11.05
CA GLU A 66 -11.18 -6.59 -10.51
C GLU A 66 -10.68 -8.00 -10.14
N GLY A 67 -10.88 -8.41 -8.89
CA GLY A 67 -10.48 -9.73 -8.39
C GLY A 67 -9.23 -9.74 -7.51
N ASP A 68 -8.53 -8.61 -7.34
CA ASP A 68 -7.45 -8.46 -6.36
C ASP A 68 -8.02 -8.21 -4.95
N ASP A 69 -8.61 -9.25 -4.33
CA ASP A 69 -9.19 -9.14 -2.98
C ASP A 69 -8.29 -9.73 -1.87
N ASN A 70 -7.30 -10.53 -2.23
CA ASN A 70 -6.38 -11.16 -1.28
C ASN A 70 -5.11 -10.32 -1.02
N LEU A 71 -5.30 -9.12 -0.49
CA LEU A 71 -4.19 -8.24 -0.11
C LEU A 71 -3.66 -8.58 1.29
N ARG A 72 -2.33 -8.67 1.39
CA ARG A 72 -1.63 -8.76 2.67
C ARG A 72 -0.54 -7.69 2.77
N PRO A 73 -0.37 -7.06 3.94
CA PRO A 73 0.78 -6.20 4.18
C PRO A 73 2.09 -6.97 3.95
N PHE A 74 3.05 -6.34 3.27
CA PHE A 74 4.36 -6.91 2.98
C PHE A 74 5.43 -5.82 3.07
N PHE A 75 6.58 -6.17 3.63
CA PHE A 75 7.72 -5.27 3.80
C PHE A 75 9.03 -6.05 3.65
N GLU A 76 10.00 -5.43 3.00
CA GLU A 76 11.36 -5.93 2.88
C GLU A 76 12.29 -4.94 3.57
N LEU A 77 13.13 -5.47 4.46
CA LEU A 77 14.13 -4.69 5.17
C LEU A 77 15.50 -5.14 4.72
N LEU A 78 16.36 -4.15 4.47
CA LEU A 78 17.79 -4.37 4.31
C LEU A 78 18.44 -4.11 5.68
N SER A 79 19.35 -3.14 5.77
CA SER A 79 20.04 -2.79 7.01
C SER A 79 19.32 -1.69 7.80
N CYS A 80 18.04 -1.88 8.12
CA CYS A 80 17.26 -0.91 8.90
C CYS A 80 16.29 -1.59 9.88
N SER A 81 15.72 -0.79 10.78
CA SER A 81 14.67 -1.22 11.71
C SER A 81 13.45 -0.35 11.53
N ILE A 82 12.27 -0.95 11.64
CA ILE A 82 10.98 -0.26 11.57
C ILE A 82 10.11 -0.67 12.75
N GLU A 83 9.24 0.24 13.19
CA GLU A 83 8.08 -0.09 14.02
C GLU A 83 6.85 -0.14 13.12
N ILE A 84 6.01 -1.16 13.30
CA ILE A 84 4.77 -1.32 12.54
C ILE A 84 3.59 -1.06 13.46
N ASN A 85 2.67 -0.22 13.00
CA ASN A 85 1.41 0.05 13.69
C ASN A 85 0.23 -0.43 12.84
N PHE A 86 -0.44 -1.49 13.29
CA PHE A 86 -1.66 -2.03 12.67
C PHE A 86 -2.95 -1.39 13.20
N GLY A 87 -2.86 -0.42 14.09
CA GLY A 87 -4.01 0.26 14.69
C GLY A 87 -4.61 -0.47 15.89
N ASN A 88 -3.84 -1.32 16.58
CA ASN A 88 -4.30 -2.05 17.77
C ASN A 88 -4.61 -1.11 18.95
N ASP A 89 -4.02 0.08 18.98
CA ASP A 89 -4.23 1.11 19.99
C ASP A 89 -4.26 2.48 19.33
N LEU A 90 -5.45 2.93 18.93
CA LEU A 90 -5.63 4.22 18.27
C LEU A 90 -5.64 5.41 19.24
N GLU A 91 -5.74 5.17 20.55
CA GLU A 91 -5.71 6.22 21.56
C GLU A 91 -4.28 6.67 21.84
N ASN A 92 -3.39 5.71 22.16
CA ASN A 92 -1.99 6.01 22.47
C ASN A 92 -1.08 5.97 21.24
N LYS A 93 -1.45 5.20 20.20
CA LYS A 93 -0.70 5.08 18.94
C LYS A 93 -1.60 5.34 17.71
N PRO A 94 -2.17 6.55 17.56
CA PRO A 94 -3.00 6.88 16.41
C PRO A 94 -2.22 6.81 15.09
N PHE A 95 -2.93 6.53 13.99
CA PHE A 95 -2.37 6.72 12.66
C PHE A 95 -2.03 8.20 12.43
N ARG A 96 -0.90 8.45 11.76
CA ARG A 96 -0.51 9.82 11.38
C ARG A 96 -1.46 10.43 10.34
N TYR A 97 -2.01 9.58 9.47
CA TYR A 97 -3.04 9.97 8.50
C TYR A 97 -4.42 9.95 9.16
N ASN A 98 -5.19 11.04 9.02
CA ASN A 98 -6.56 11.08 9.51
C ASN A 98 -7.50 10.40 8.51
N ILE A 99 -7.85 9.14 8.81
CA ILE A 99 -8.73 8.32 7.98
C ILE A 99 -10.14 8.90 7.80
N HIS A 100 -10.64 9.69 8.76
CA HIS A 100 -11.96 10.32 8.66
C HIS A 100 -12.01 11.49 7.68
N LYS A 101 -10.85 12.00 7.26
CA LYS A 101 -10.72 13.03 6.22
C LYS A 101 -10.44 12.43 4.84
N HIS A 102 -10.61 11.11 4.68
CA HIS A 102 -10.45 10.47 3.39
C HIS A 102 -11.68 10.73 2.51
N ASN A 103 -11.51 11.62 1.54
CA ASN A 103 -12.51 11.83 0.50
C ASN A 103 -12.33 10.73 -0.56
N ILE A 104 -13.40 9.94 -0.78
CA ILE A 104 -13.50 8.90 -1.81
C ILE A 104 -13.87 9.57 -3.13
#